data_AF-A0A966EVD0-F1
#
_entry.id   AF-A0A966EVD0-F1
#
_cell.length_a   1.000
_cell.length_b   1.000
_cell.length_c   1.000
_cell.angle_alpha   90.00
_cell.angle_beta   90.00
_cell.angle_gamma   90.00
#
_symmetry.space_group_name_H-M   'P 1'
#
loop_
_entity.id
_entity.type
_entity.pdbx_description
1 polymer ?
#
loop_
_entity_poly.entity_id
_entity_poly.type
_entity_poly.pdbx_seq_one_letter_code
_entity_poly.pdbx_strand_id
1 'polypeptide(L)'
;MENIDLTLIWVAIIGLAMFMYVLMDGFDLGVGILFPFAPDDRARDLMMNSVAPVWDGNETWLILGGAGLLAAFPLIYSVFLPALYIGVFLMLAGLIFRGIAFEFRFKSHQSRHWWDQSFAIGSTVAAFAQGAVIGAYIQGFEVVDRAYVGGAFDWLTPFTLMTGLGVVVGYALLGATWTVLKTEGQTQAWAFRISERLLLAVFGFFVLVSVWTPLARPLVQARWLGNAEWLWIFPLLTALTMFGVWRSIRRRREALPFVGSMALFGLFYAGILISMWPLAVPPDFTFWD
;
A
#
# COMPACT_ATOMS: atom_id res chain seq x y z
N MET A 1 27.55 -25.77 -13.08
CA MET A 1 27.25 -24.35 -12.78
C MET A 1 25.75 -24.31 -12.65
N GLU A 2 25.23 -24.12 -11.43
CA GLU A 2 23.79 -23.90 -11.25
C GLU A 2 23.38 -22.73 -12.15
N ASN A 3 22.50 -23.00 -13.10
CA ASN A 3 21.99 -21.96 -13.99
C ASN A 3 21.26 -20.95 -13.12
N ILE A 4 21.65 -19.68 -13.25
CA ILE A 4 20.95 -18.56 -12.63
C ILE A 4 19.47 -18.63 -13.03
N ASP A 5 18.56 -18.77 -12.05
CA ASP A 5 17.12 -18.79 -12.32
C ASP A 5 16.63 -17.36 -12.61
N LEU A 6 16.52 -17.05 -13.90
CA LEU A 6 16.03 -15.75 -14.38
C LEU A 6 14.61 -15.44 -13.87
N THR A 7 13.80 -16.47 -13.63
CA THR A 7 12.45 -16.34 -13.07
C THR A 7 12.53 -15.69 -11.70
N LEU A 8 13.35 -16.25 -10.81
CA LEU A 8 13.55 -15.72 -9.45
C LEU A 8 14.13 -14.31 -9.45
N ILE A 9 15.04 -14.00 -10.38
CA ILE A 9 15.56 -12.63 -10.54
C ILE A 9 14.43 -11.67 -10.90
N TRP A 10 13.58 -12.01 -11.88
CA TRP A 10 12.47 -11.15 -12.28
C TRP A 10 11.40 -11.03 -11.20
N VAL A 11 11.09 -12.11 -10.48
CA VAL A 11 10.22 -12.07 -9.29
C VAL A 11 10.80 -11.12 -8.24
N ALA A 12 12.11 -11.16 -7.99
CA ALA A 12 12.75 -10.26 -7.04
C ALA A 12 12.73 -8.79 -7.51
N ILE A 13 12.99 -8.53 -8.80
CA ILE A 13 12.95 -7.17 -9.37
C ILE A 13 11.54 -6.58 -9.28
N ILE A 14 10.52 -7.32 -9.73
CA ILE A 14 9.12 -6.86 -9.72
C ILE A 14 8.61 -6.76 -8.28
N GLY A 15 8.93 -7.74 -7.44
CA GLY A 15 8.61 -7.72 -6.02
C GLY A 15 9.24 -6.53 -5.30
N LEU A 16 10.48 -6.17 -5.63
CA LEU A 16 11.12 -4.96 -5.11
C LEU A 16 10.44 -3.70 -5.65
N ALA A 17 10.10 -3.65 -6.94
CA ALA A 17 9.44 -2.50 -7.53
C ALA A 17 8.07 -2.24 -6.88
N MET A 18 7.26 -3.28 -6.70
CA MET A 18 5.97 -3.18 -6.01
C MET A 18 6.14 -2.76 -4.55
N PHE A 19 7.15 -3.28 -3.85
CA PHE A 19 7.45 -2.88 -2.48
C PHE A 19 7.84 -1.40 -2.41
N MET A 20 8.76 -0.96 -3.27
CA MET A 20 9.21 0.44 -3.31
C MET A 20 8.07 1.38 -3.67
N TYR A 21 7.18 1.00 -4.59
CA TYR A 21 5.97 1.77 -4.88
C TYR A 21 5.08 1.93 -3.64
N VAL A 22 4.73 0.83 -2.97
CA VAL A 22 3.93 0.85 -1.73
C VAL A 22 4.57 1.73 -0.66
N LEU A 23 5.89 1.65 -0.52
CA LEU A 23 6.62 2.32 0.54
C LEU A 23 6.78 3.83 0.28
N MET A 24 7.17 4.19 -0.96
CA MET A 24 7.49 5.56 -1.32
C MET A 24 6.23 6.35 -1.67
N ASP A 25 5.40 5.83 -2.56
CA ASP A 25 4.15 6.52 -2.92
C ASP A 25 3.13 6.48 -1.78
N GLY A 26 3.25 5.51 -0.88
CA GLY A 26 2.36 5.37 0.28
C GLY A 26 2.37 6.57 1.23
N PHE A 27 3.51 7.25 1.44
CA PHE A 27 3.53 8.47 2.26
C PHE A 27 3.01 9.69 1.49
N ASP A 28 3.19 9.76 0.18
CA ASP A 28 2.64 10.83 -0.66
C ASP A 28 1.11 10.78 -0.70
N LEU A 29 0.58 9.58 -0.98
CA LEU A 29 -0.86 9.30 -0.89
C LEU A 29 -1.37 9.54 0.53
N GLY A 30 -0.59 9.15 1.54
CA GLY A 30 -0.88 9.42 2.94
C GLY A 30 -1.06 10.90 3.25
N VAL A 31 -0.16 11.75 2.75
CA VAL A 31 -0.26 13.21 2.89
C VAL A 31 -1.54 13.73 2.23
N GLY A 32 -1.90 13.21 1.06
CA GLY A 32 -3.15 13.53 0.38
C GLY A 32 -4.40 13.12 1.15
N ILE A 33 -4.45 11.89 1.68
CA ILE A 33 -5.55 11.39 2.51
C ILE A 33 -5.78 12.30 3.74
N LEU A 34 -4.68 12.78 4.34
CA LEU A 34 -4.73 13.63 5.54
C LEU A 34 -5.04 15.10 5.26
N PHE A 35 -4.94 15.52 4.00
CA PHE A 35 -4.99 16.91 3.59
C PHE A 35 -6.24 17.69 4.05
N PRO A 36 -7.47 17.11 4.00
CA PRO A 36 -8.67 17.79 4.48
C PRO A 36 -8.63 18.06 5.99
N PHE A 37 -7.93 17.20 6.75
CA PHE A 37 -7.88 17.22 8.21
C PHE A 37 -6.75 18.09 8.78
N ALA A 38 -5.91 18.67 7.92
CA ALA A 38 -4.87 19.60 8.31
C ALA A 38 -5.46 20.81 9.08
N PRO A 39 -4.76 21.33 10.11
CA PRO A 39 -5.31 22.32 11.02
C PRO A 39 -5.58 23.68 10.39
N ASP A 40 -4.79 24.08 9.38
CA ASP A 40 -4.95 25.32 8.64
C ASP A 40 -4.35 25.19 7.23
N ASP A 41 -4.56 26.22 6.41
CA ASP A 41 -4.08 26.27 5.02
C ASP A 41 -2.54 26.28 4.93
N ARG A 42 -1.86 26.86 5.93
CA ARG A 42 -0.40 26.85 5.99
C ARG A 42 0.14 25.44 6.25
N ALA A 43 -0.55 24.65 7.07
CA ALA A 43 -0.22 23.25 7.29
C ALA A 43 -0.39 22.43 6.02
N ARG A 44 -1.47 22.69 5.24
CA ARG A 44 -1.66 22.09 3.91
C ARG A 44 -0.50 22.43 2.97
N ASP A 45 -0.05 23.67 2.95
CA ASP A 45 1.09 24.08 2.13
C ASP A 45 2.38 23.38 2.53
N LEU A 46 2.68 23.31 3.84
CA LEU A 46 3.85 22.61 4.33
C LEU A 46 3.82 21.11 3.99
N MET A 47 2.67 20.47 4.17
CA MET A 47 2.45 19.07 3.85
C MET A 47 2.69 18.80 2.36
N MET A 48 2.06 19.58 1.48
CA MET A 48 2.18 19.41 0.03
C MET A 48 3.60 19.69 -0.49
N ASN A 49 4.22 20.77 -0.03
CA ASN A 49 5.59 21.12 -0.42
C ASN A 49 6.62 20.08 0.04
N SER A 50 6.31 19.29 1.08
CA SER A 50 7.22 18.25 1.57
C SER A 50 7.34 17.04 0.63
N VAL A 51 6.32 16.81 -0.22
CA VAL A 51 6.23 15.64 -1.13
C VAL A 51 6.35 16.03 -2.60
N ALA A 52 6.06 17.28 -2.95
CA ALA A 52 6.14 17.80 -4.33
C ALA A 52 7.46 17.52 -5.07
N PRO A 53 8.65 17.48 -4.42
CA PRO A 53 9.91 17.17 -5.12
C PRO A 53 10.15 15.69 -5.43
N VAL A 54 9.39 14.76 -4.82
CA VAL A 54 9.70 13.32 -4.85
C VAL A 54 8.58 12.44 -5.43
N TRP A 55 7.33 12.91 -5.44
CA TRP A 55 6.17 12.09 -5.84
C TRP A 55 6.27 11.50 -7.25
N ASP A 56 6.72 12.29 -8.23
CA ASP A 56 6.85 11.84 -9.62
C ASP A 56 7.87 10.70 -9.73
N GLY A 57 8.97 10.78 -8.97
CA GLY A 57 9.95 9.70 -8.86
C GLY A 57 9.36 8.44 -8.21
N ASN A 58 8.45 8.59 -7.25
CA ASN A 58 7.84 7.47 -6.56
C ASN A 58 6.88 6.68 -7.47
N GLU A 59 6.18 7.36 -8.39
CA GLU A 59 5.31 6.71 -9.38
C GLU A 59 6.09 5.83 -10.38
N THR A 60 7.37 6.12 -10.63
CA THR A 60 8.18 5.31 -11.58
C THR A 60 8.30 3.84 -11.17
N TRP A 61 8.23 3.53 -9.87
CA TRP A 61 8.25 2.16 -9.36
C TRP A 61 7.01 1.36 -9.79
N LEU A 62 5.85 2.00 -9.87
CA LEU A 62 4.62 1.37 -10.37
C LEU A 62 4.77 1.01 -11.85
N ILE A 63 5.35 1.91 -12.64
CA ILE A 63 5.61 1.68 -14.07
C ILE A 63 6.55 0.50 -14.25
N LEU A 64 7.65 0.45 -13.47
CA LEU A 64 8.58 -0.68 -13.50
C LEU A 64 7.88 -1.99 -13.12
N GLY A 65 7.04 -1.99 -12.08
CA GLY A 65 6.27 -3.16 -11.67
C GLY A 65 5.32 -3.66 -12.76
N GLY A 66 4.51 -2.76 -13.34
CA GLY A 66 3.53 -3.10 -14.37
C GLY A 66 4.16 -3.53 -15.70
N ALA A 67 5.11 -2.75 -16.22
CA ALA A 67 5.81 -3.06 -17.46
C ALA A 67 6.71 -4.30 -17.31
N GLY A 68 7.36 -4.45 -16.15
CA GLY A 68 8.13 -5.64 -15.79
C GLY A 68 7.26 -6.90 -15.77
N LEU A 69 6.06 -6.82 -15.20
CA LEU A 69 5.13 -7.95 -15.19
C LEU A 69 4.70 -8.35 -16.61
N LEU A 70 4.38 -7.38 -17.47
CA LEU A 70 4.05 -7.65 -18.87
C LEU A 70 5.21 -8.32 -19.62
N ALA A 71 6.44 -7.83 -19.41
CA ALA A 71 7.62 -8.31 -20.14
C ALA A 71 8.10 -9.69 -19.65
N ALA A 72 8.13 -9.90 -18.34
CA ALA A 72 8.69 -11.12 -17.73
C ALA A 72 7.64 -12.22 -17.53
N PHE A 73 6.37 -11.86 -17.32
CA PHE A 73 5.29 -12.81 -17.01
C PHE A 73 3.99 -12.53 -17.78
N PRO A 74 3.96 -12.73 -19.11
CA PRO A 74 2.80 -12.39 -19.94
C PRO A 74 1.51 -13.11 -19.54
N LEU A 75 1.62 -14.36 -19.07
CA LEU A 75 0.47 -15.15 -18.59
C LEU A 75 -0.17 -14.49 -17.36
N ILE A 76 0.63 -14.15 -16.35
CA ILE A 76 0.15 -13.45 -15.15
C ILE A 76 -0.51 -12.13 -15.56
N TYR A 77 0.14 -11.37 -16.43
CA TYR A 77 -0.39 -10.09 -16.91
C TYR A 77 -1.74 -10.26 -17.61
N SER A 78 -1.92 -11.30 -18.44
CA SER A 78 -3.17 -11.56 -19.15
C SER A 78 -4.35 -11.95 -18.24
N VAL A 79 -4.07 -12.52 -17.07
CA VAL A 79 -5.10 -12.82 -16.06
C VAL A 79 -5.37 -11.58 -15.20
N PHE A 80 -4.32 -10.90 -14.74
CA PHE A 80 -4.43 -9.77 -13.83
C PHE A 80 -5.13 -8.57 -14.47
N LEU A 81 -4.82 -8.26 -15.72
CA LEU A 81 -5.38 -7.07 -16.39
C LEU A 81 -6.91 -7.08 -16.43
N PRO A 82 -7.61 -8.13 -16.90
CA PRO A 82 -9.07 -8.18 -16.87
C PRO A 82 -9.61 -8.34 -15.43
N ALA A 83 -8.98 -9.16 -14.59
CA ALA A 83 -9.45 -9.40 -13.22
C ALA A 83 -9.40 -8.15 -12.32
N LEU A 84 -8.41 -7.30 -12.53
CA LEU A 84 -8.14 -6.12 -11.72
C LEU A 84 -8.43 -4.81 -12.46
N TYR A 85 -9.08 -4.87 -13.62
CA TYR A 85 -9.27 -3.73 -14.52
C TYR A 85 -9.83 -2.50 -13.81
N ILE A 86 -10.94 -2.66 -13.08
CA ILE A 86 -11.58 -1.56 -12.37
C ILE A 86 -10.68 -1.02 -11.26
N GLY A 87 -10.01 -1.89 -10.50
CA GLY A 87 -9.09 -1.49 -9.45
C GLY A 87 -7.91 -0.67 -10.00
N VAL A 88 -7.23 -1.18 -11.02
CA VAL A 88 -6.12 -0.48 -11.68
C VAL A 88 -6.59 0.82 -12.32
N PHE A 89 -7.75 0.83 -12.97
CA PHE A 89 -8.32 2.05 -13.55
C PHE A 89 -8.59 3.12 -12.49
N LEU A 90 -9.25 2.76 -11.38
CA LEU A 90 -9.50 3.69 -10.27
C LEU A 90 -8.20 4.22 -9.66
N MET A 91 -7.20 3.36 -9.54
CA MET A 91 -5.88 3.74 -9.06
C MET A 91 -5.23 4.79 -9.97
N LEU A 92 -5.15 4.51 -11.27
CA LEU A 92 -4.58 5.44 -12.26
C LEU A 92 -5.37 6.75 -12.35
N ALA A 93 -6.71 6.69 -12.30
CA ALA A 93 -7.55 7.88 -12.27
C ALA A 93 -7.25 8.74 -11.02
N GLY A 94 -7.12 8.11 -9.84
CA GLY A 94 -6.75 8.80 -8.60
C GLY A 94 -5.37 9.47 -8.68
N LEU A 95 -4.38 8.79 -9.25
CA LEU A 95 -3.03 9.33 -9.48
C LEU A 95 -3.03 10.52 -10.44
N ILE A 96 -3.83 10.48 -11.52
CA ILE A 96 -4.00 11.62 -12.45
C ILE A 96 -4.55 12.84 -11.70
N PHE A 97 -5.63 12.68 -10.94
CA PHE A 97 -6.22 13.78 -10.16
C PHE A 97 -5.26 14.34 -9.13
N ARG A 98 -4.41 13.49 -8.53
CA ARG A 98 -3.35 13.88 -7.61
C ARG A 98 -2.27 14.70 -8.31
N GLY A 99 -1.72 14.23 -9.43
CA GLY A 99 -0.69 14.93 -10.19
C GLY A 99 -1.16 16.29 -10.70
N ILE A 100 -2.40 16.37 -11.20
CA ILE A 100 -3.01 17.66 -11.61
C ILE A 100 -3.16 18.58 -10.38
N ALA A 101 -3.59 18.08 -9.23
CA ALA A 101 -3.69 18.90 -8.03
C ALA A 101 -2.34 19.50 -7.60
N PHE A 102 -1.24 18.74 -7.73
CA PHE A 102 0.11 19.25 -7.48
C PHE A 102 0.44 20.47 -8.33
N GLU A 103 0.23 20.38 -9.64
CA GLU A 103 0.62 21.42 -10.60
C GLU A 103 -0.28 22.66 -10.53
N PHE A 104 -1.60 22.47 -10.34
CA PHE A 104 -2.57 23.56 -10.46
C PHE A 104 -2.91 24.27 -9.15
N ARG A 105 -2.72 23.64 -7.98
CA ARG A 105 -3.05 24.27 -6.70
C ARG A 105 -2.19 25.51 -6.44
N PHE A 106 -0.91 25.48 -6.78
CA PHE A 106 -0.01 26.64 -6.62
C PHE A 106 -0.35 27.81 -7.55
N LYS A 107 -1.04 27.53 -8.67
CA LYS A 107 -1.40 28.52 -9.69
C LYS A 107 -2.79 29.12 -9.47
N SER A 108 -3.61 28.56 -8.56
CA SER A 108 -5.00 28.96 -8.38
C SER A 108 -5.24 29.69 -7.05
N HIS A 109 -5.81 30.89 -7.14
CA HIS A 109 -6.30 31.65 -5.98
C HIS A 109 -7.79 31.39 -5.69
N GLN A 110 -8.64 31.21 -6.71
CA GLN A 110 -10.10 31.10 -6.55
C GLN A 110 -10.61 29.65 -6.50
N SER A 111 -9.95 28.71 -7.19
CA SER A 111 -10.37 27.30 -7.26
C SER A 111 -9.54 26.36 -6.39
N ARG A 112 -8.76 26.89 -5.45
CA ARG A 112 -7.87 26.12 -4.56
C ARG A 112 -8.58 25.00 -3.82
N HIS A 113 -9.82 25.24 -3.38
CA HIS A 113 -10.64 24.23 -2.71
C HIS A 113 -10.91 22.98 -3.57
N TRP A 114 -11.12 23.16 -4.88
CA TRP A 114 -11.32 22.02 -5.80
C TRP A 114 -10.05 21.20 -5.96
N TRP A 115 -8.89 21.85 -5.95
CA TRP A 115 -7.60 21.15 -6.01
C TRP A 115 -7.26 20.46 -4.68
N ASP A 116 -7.63 21.04 -3.54
CA ASP A 116 -7.53 20.40 -2.23
C ASP A 116 -8.36 19.10 -2.19
N GLN A 117 -9.60 19.16 -2.70
CA GLN A 117 -10.47 17.99 -2.81
C GLN A 117 -9.93 16.96 -3.82
N SER A 118 -9.45 17.40 -4.98
CA SER A 118 -8.84 16.54 -6.00
C SER A 118 -7.65 15.78 -5.44
N PHE A 119 -6.78 16.46 -4.68
CA PHE A 119 -5.63 15.86 -4.03
C PHE A 119 -6.04 14.80 -3.01
N ALA A 120 -7.02 15.11 -2.16
CA ALA A 120 -7.49 14.21 -1.12
C ALA A 120 -8.25 12.99 -1.67
N ILE A 121 -9.21 13.23 -2.56
CA ILE A 121 -10.03 12.17 -3.16
C ILE A 121 -9.16 11.30 -4.07
N GLY A 122 -8.34 11.90 -4.93
CA GLY A 122 -7.43 11.16 -5.81
C GLY A 122 -6.50 10.24 -5.02
N SER A 123 -5.89 10.76 -3.95
CA SER A 123 -5.00 9.96 -3.09
C SER A 123 -5.74 8.85 -2.33
N THR A 124 -6.95 9.14 -1.85
CA THR A 124 -7.77 8.15 -1.12
C THR A 124 -8.24 7.04 -2.05
N VAL A 125 -8.72 7.39 -3.25
CA VAL A 125 -9.16 6.42 -4.26
C VAL A 125 -8.00 5.55 -4.72
N ALA A 126 -6.82 6.14 -4.98
CA ALA A 126 -5.65 5.38 -5.37
C ALA A 126 -5.20 4.39 -4.28
N ALA A 127 -5.09 4.85 -3.03
CA ALA A 127 -4.74 3.99 -1.90
C ALA A 127 -5.76 2.87 -1.67
N PHE A 128 -7.05 3.19 -1.73
CA PHE A 128 -8.12 2.22 -1.58
C PHE A 128 -8.09 1.17 -2.69
N ALA A 129 -7.98 1.60 -3.95
CA ALA A 129 -7.90 0.73 -5.10
C ALA A 129 -6.68 -0.19 -5.02
N GLN A 130 -5.53 0.32 -4.58
CA GLN A 130 -4.33 -0.48 -4.36
C GLN A 130 -4.55 -1.57 -3.30
N GLY A 131 -5.16 -1.24 -2.16
CA GLY A 131 -5.49 -2.24 -1.14
C GLY A 131 -6.55 -3.24 -1.59
N ALA A 132 -7.52 -2.81 -2.41
CA ALA A 132 -8.52 -3.71 -3.00
C ALA A 132 -7.88 -4.68 -4.00
N VAL A 133 -6.92 -4.22 -4.83
CA VAL A 133 -6.13 -5.05 -5.74
C VAL A 133 -5.32 -6.11 -4.98
N ILE A 134 -4.65 -5.71 -3.89
CA ILE A 134 -3.93 -6.65 -3.01
C ILE A 134 -4.91 -7.67 -2.40
N GLY A 135 -6.07 -7.22 -1.96
CA GLY A 135 -7.12 -8.09 -1.41
C GLY A 135 -7.62 -9.11 -2.43
N ALA A 136 -7.87 -8.68 -3.67
CA ALA A 136 -8.30 -9.55 -4.76
C ALA A 136 -7.22 -10.59 -5.10
N TYR A 137 -5.95 -10.17 -5.15
CA TYR A 137 -4.82 -11.09 -5.33
C TYR A 137 -4.74 -12.16 -4.23
N ILE A 138 -4.92 -11.77 -2.95
CA ILE A 138 -4.95 -12.71 -1.82
C ILE A 138 -6.15 -13.65 -1.91
N GLN A 139 -7.29 -13.17 -2.43
CA GLN A 139 -8.45 -14.01 -2.66
C GLN A 139 -8.22 -15.01 -3.79
N GLY A 140 -7.44 -14.65 -4.79
CA GLY A 140 -7.25 -15.45 -6.01
C GLY A 140 -8.32 -15.17 -7.05
N PHE A 141 -8.12 -15.75 -8.23
CA PHE A 141 -8.93 -15.49 -9.42
C PHE A 141 -9.48 -16.79 -9.99
N GLU A 142 -10.65 -16.74 -10.61
CA GLU A 142 -11.18 -17.88 -11.37
C GLU A 142 -10.58 -17.87 -12.79
N VAL A 143 -9.83 -18.92 -13.12
CA VAL A 143 -9.10 -19.04 -14.37
C VAL A 143 -9.44 -20.36 -15.05
N VAL A 144 -9.83 -20.30 -16.32
CA VAL A 144 -10.08 -21.47 -17.18
C VAL A 144 -9.27 -21.29 -18.44
N ASP A 145 -8.59 -22.35 -18.89
CA ASP A 145 -7.72 -22.32 -20.08
C ASP A 145 -6.72 -21.15 -20.07
N ARG A 146 -6.12 -20.88 -18.91
CA ARG A 146 -5.14 -19.79 -18.70
C ARG A 146 -5.71 -18.38 -18.88
N ALA A 147 -7.03 -18.22 -18.96
CA ALA A 147 -7.71 -16.94 -19.06
C ALA A 147 -8.63 -16.70 -17.87
N TYR A 148 -8.68 -15.44 -17.41
CA TYR A 148 -9.65 -15.02 -16.40
C TYR A 148 -11.08 -15.16 -16.95
N VAL A 149 -11.96 -15.81 -16.20
CA VAL A 149 -13.37 -16.03 -16.59
C VAL A 149 -14.38 -15.41 -15.63
N GLY A 150 -13.91 -14.77 -14.56
CA GLY A 150 -14.78 -14.10 -13.58
C GLY A 150 -15.47 -12.84 -14.11
N GLY A 151 -16.40 -12.32 -13.31
CA GLY A 151 -17.14 -11.09 -13.58
C GLY A 151 -16.31 -9.82 -13.32
N ALA A 152 -16.82 -8.69 -13.84
CA ALA A 152 -16.19 -7.38 -13.66
C ALA A 152 -16.20 -6.87 -12.20
N PHE A 153 -17.06 -7.41 -11.36
CA PHE A 153 -17.23 -6.99 -9.95
C PHE A 153 -16.78 -8.05 -8.94
N ASP A 154 -16.12 -9.13 -9.38
CA ASP A 154 -15.69 -10.21 -8.49
C ASP A 154 -14.62 -9.75 -7.49
N TRP A 155 -13.89 -8.68 -7.83
CA TRP A 155 -12.98 -8.01 -6.91
C TRP A 155 -13.73 -7.30 -5.76
N LEU A 156 -15.02 -6.99 -5.87
CA LEU A 156 -15.78 -6.22 -4.88
C LEU A 156 -16.36 -7.14 -3.80
N THR A 157 -15.53 -7.53 -2.85
CA THR A 157 -15.92 -8.40 -1.74
C THR A 157 -15.70 -7.70 -0.40
N PRO A 158 -16.34 -8.16 0.70
CA PRO A 158 -16.08 -7.61 2.03
C PRO A 158 -14.59 -7.64 2.42
N PHE A 159 -13.85 -8.63 1.93
CA PHE A 159 -12.42 -8.74 2.19
C PHE A 159 -11.61 -7.68 1.44
N THR A 160 -11.88 -7.44 0.16
CA THR A 160 -11.15 -6.40 -0.61
C THR A 160 -11.50 -4.99 -0.16
N LEU A 161 -12.75 -4.77 0.27
CA LEU A 161 -13.15 -3.51 0.91
C LEU A 161 -12.36 -3.29 2.21
N MET A 162 -12.21 -4.35 3.01
CA MET A 162 -11.45 -4.30 4.26
C MET A 162 -9.95 -4.04 4.00
N THR A 163 -9.32 -4.72 3.04
CA THR A 163 -7.92 -4.48 2.70
C THR A 163 -7.70 -3.10 2.08
N GLY A 164 -8.63 -2.63 1.24
CA GLY A 164 -8.66 -1.26 0.71
C GLY A 164 -8.65 -0.21 1.80
N LEU A 165 -9.56 -0.34 2.78
CA LEU A 165 -9.59 0.56 3.94
C LEU A 165 -8.33 0.45 4.80
N GLY A 166 -7.79 -0.77 4.98
CA GLY A 166 -6.55 -1.01 5.71
C GLY A 166 -5.37 -0.26 5.09
N VAL A 167 -5.23 -0.30 3.76
CA VAL A 167 -4.17 0.44 3.04
C VAL A 167 -4.38 1.96 3.14
N VAL A 168 -5.60 2.47 3.01
CA VAL A 168 -5.89 3.90 3.23
C VAL A 168 -5.44 4.36 4.62
N VAL A 169 -5.78 3.60 5.66
CA VAL A 169 -5.39 3.91 7.05
C VAL A 169 -3.88 3.79 7.27
N GLY A 170 -3.25 2.78 6.68
CA GLY A 170 -1.81 2.58 6.74
C GLY A 170 -1.03 3.70 6.02
N TYR A 171 -1.46 4.10 4.83
CA TYR A 171 -0.86 5.22 4.10
C TYR A 171 -1.07 6.53 4.85
N ALA A 172 -2.26 6.76 5.42
CA ALA A 172 -2.46 7.89 6.32
C ALA A 172 -1.43 7.89 7.47
N LEU A 173 -1.09 6.73 8.07
CA LEU A 173 -0.03 6.66 9.08
C LEU A 173 1.35 7.03 8.51
N LEU A 174 1.71 6.54 7.33
CA LEU A 174 2.96 6.90 6.65
C LEU A 174 3.03 8.40 6.37
N GLY A 175 1.94 8.99 5.84
CA GLY A 175 1.84 10.43 5.59
C GLY A 175 1.90 11.27 6.87
N ALA A 176 1.28 10.81 7.96
CA ALA A 176 1.33 11.50 9.25
C ALA A 176 2.76 11.49 9.83
N THR A 177 3.43 10.34 9.79
CA THR A 177 4.79 10.21 10.32
C THR A 177 5.85 10.87 9.42
N TRP A 178 5.62 10.93 8.11
CA TRP A 178 6.37 11.78 7.20
C TRP A 178 6.19 13.26 7.53
N THR A 179 4.95 13.70 7.77
CA THR A 179 4.66 15.09 8.16
C THR A 179 5.34 15.44 9.48
N VAL A 180 5.42 14.51 10.45
CA VAL A 180 6.21 14.68 11.68
C VAL A 180 7.69 14.93 11.38
N LEU A 181 8.27 14.18 10.44
CA LEU A 181 9.68 14.28 10.06
C LEU A 181 10.01 15.57 9.29
N LYS A 182 9.06 16.10 8.52
CA LYS A 182 9.28 17.22 7.58
C LYS A 182 8.79 18.58 8.07
N THR A 183 8.08 18.64 9.20
CA THR A 183 7.49 19.89 9.69
C THR A 183 7.81 20.13 11.15
N GLU A 184 7.61 21.37 11.60
CA GLU A 184 7.82 21.80 12.98
C GLU A 184 6.56 22.51 13.54
N GLY A 185 6.55 22.79 14.84
CA GLY A 185 5.54 23.60 15.49
C GLY A 185 4.13 22.99 15.46
N GLN A 186 3.14 23.79 15.06
CA GLN A 186 1.71 23.40 15.12
C GLN A 186 1.38 22.20 14.21
N THR A 187 1.90 22.20 12.99
CA THR A 187 1.69 21.12 12.01
C THR A 187 2.28 19.81 12.52
N GLN A 188 3.52 19.84 13.02
CA GLN A 188 4.18 18.67 13.60
C GLN A 188 3.42 18.14 14.83
N ALA A 189 3.00 19.05 15.71
CA ALA A 189 2.25 18.68 16.92
C ALA A 189 0.91 18.01 16.58
N TRP A 190 0.22 18.46 15.52
CA TRP A 190 -0.98 17.82 14.98
C TRP A 190 -0.66 16.44 14.39
N ALA A 191 0.41 16.35 13.58
CA ALA A 191 0.83 15.11 12.93
C ALA A 191 1.17 14.00 13.94
N PHE A 192 1.81 14.34 15.07
CA PHE A 192 2.02 13.39 16.18
C PHE A 192 0.71 12.87 16.79
N ARG A 193 -0.28 13.74 17.01
CA ARG A 193 -1.57 13.36 17.62
C ARG A 193 -2.37 12.43 16.71
N ILE A 194 -2.40 12.71 15.41
CA ILE A 194 -3.11 11.87 14.46
C ILE A 194 -2.37 10.54 14.20
N SER A 195 -1.03 10.55 14.20
CA SER A 195 -0.21 9.34 14.06
C SER A 195 -0.54 8.29 15.13
N GLU A 196 -0.78 8.69 16.38
CA GLU A 196 -1.13 7.73 17.44
C GLU A 196 -2.48 7.04 17.17
N ARG A 197 -3.50 7.78 16.73
CA ARG A 197 -4.82 7.23 16.41
C ARG A 197 -4.76 6.32 15.18
N LEU A 198 -4.01 6.73 14.16
CA LEU A 198 -3.80 5.95 12.96
C LEU A 198 -3.03 4.67 13.25
N LEU A 199 -2.02 4.71 14.13
CA LEU A 199 -1.30 3.50 14.55
C LEU A 199 -2.24 2.49 15.21
N LEU A 200 -3.12 2.93 16.10
CA LEU A 200 -4.13 2.05 16.70
C LEU A 200 -5.11 1.48 15.66
N ALA A 201 -5.52 2.29 14.67
CA ALA A 201 -6.36 1.82 13.58
C ALA A 201 -5.64 0.78 12.69
N VAL A 202 -4.38 1.01 12.34
CA VAL A 202 -3.51 0.04 11.64
C VAL A 202 -3.40 -1.26 12.44
N PHE A 203 -3.28 -1.18 13.78
CA PHE A 203 -3.25 -2.38 14.62
C PHE A 203 -4.54 -3.19 14.48
N GLY A 204 -5.69 -2.52 14.50
CA GLY A 204 -6.99 -3.16 14.30
C GLY A 204 -7.07 -3.89 12.97
N PHE A 205 -6.62 -3.26 11.88
CA PHE A 205 -6.57 -3.91 10.57
C PHE A 205 -5.57 -5.07 10.52
N PHE A 206 -4.41 -4.94 11.17
CA PHE A 206 -3.44 -6.02 11.25
C PHE A 206 -4.04 -7.25 11.92
N VAL A 207 -4.63 -7.09 13.10
CA VAL A 207 -5.31 -8.18 13.81
C VAL A 207 -6.43 -8.78 12.96
N LEU A 208 -7.23 -7.94 12.32
CA LEU A 208 -8.33 -8.37 11.46
C LEU A 208 -7.84 -9.20 10.27
N VAL A 209 -6.80 -8.76 9.55
CA VAL A 209 -6.21 -9.49 8.41
C VAL A 209 -5.54 -10.78 8.88
N SER A 210 -4.80 -10.75 9.99
CA SER A 210 -4.13 -11.94 10.55
C SER A 210 -5.10 -13.04 10.98
N VAL A 211 -6.32 -12.68 11.40
CA VAL A 211 -7.37 -13.64 11.75
C VAL A 211 -8.18 -14.05 10.53
N TRP A 212 -8.61 -13.09 9.71
CA TRP A 212 -9.51 -13.37 8.58
C TRP A 212 -8.80 -14.19 7.49
N THR A 213 -7.57 -13.86 7.13
CA THR A 213 -6.90 -14.50 5.98
C THR A 213 -6.71 -16.01 6.17
N PRO A 214 -6.20 -16.53 7.31
CA PRO A 214 -6.15 -17.96 7.56
C PRO A 214 -7.54 -18.62 7.59
N LEU A 215 -8.56 -17.97 8.16
CA LEU A 215 -9.91 -18.53 8.21
C LEU A 215 -10.56 -18.64 6.83
N ALA A 216 -10.26 -17.69 5.94
CA ALA A 216 -10.81 -17.66 4.59
C ALA A 216 -10.03 -18.53 3.59
N ARG A 217 -8.78 -18.91 3.89
CA ARG A 217 -7.89 -19.60 2.94
C ARG A 217 -7.16 -20.76 3.62
N PRO A 218 -7.56 -22.02 3.34
CA PRO A 218 -6.91 -23.21 3.89
C PRO A 218 -5.40 -23.28 3.61
N LEU A 219 -4.97 -22.82 2.43
CA LEU A 219 -3.55 -22.74 2.09
C LEU A 219 -2.76 -21.84 3.06
N VAL A 220 -3.29 -20.65 3.33
CA VAL A 220 -2.67 -19.68 4.24
C VAL A 220 -2.71 -20.23 5.67
N GLN A 221 -3.82 -20.84 6.08
CA GLN A 221 -3.93 -21.50 7.38
C GLN A 221 -2.87 -22.58 7.59
N ALA A 222 -2.78 -23.52 6.65
CA ALA A 222 -1.82 -24.62 6.71
C ALA A 222 -0.38 -24.08 6.78
N ARG A 223 -0.09 -23.01 6.04
CA ARG A 223 1.23 -22.37 6.06
C ARG A 223 1.56 -21.75 7.40
N TRP A 224 0.70 -20.89 7.93
CA TRP A 224 1.00 -20.13 9.15
C TRP A 224 0.87 -20.96 10.45
N LEU A 225 -0.05 -21.93 10.49
CA LEU A 225 -0.23 -22.79 11.65
C LEU A 225 0.66 -24.03 11.60
N GLY A 226 0.96 -24.55 10.41
CA GLY A 226 1.82 -25.73 10.24
C GLY A 226 3.32 -25.44 10.36
N ASN A 227 3.73 -24.18 10.24
CA ASN A 227 5.13 -23.74 10.35
C ASN A 227 5.29 -22.69 11.46
N ALA A 228 4.54 -22.88 12.56
CA ALA A 228 4.44 -21.90 13.62
C ALA A 228 5.79 -21.62 14.29
N GLU A 229 6.67 -22.62 14.36
CA GLU A 229 7.97 -22.51 15.04
C GLU A 229 8.94 -21.48 14.43
N TRP A 230 8.68 -21.01 13.20
CA TRP A 230 9.55 -20.05 12.49
C TRP A 230 8.76 -18.88 11.93
N LEU A 231 7.52 -19.06 11.48
CA LEU A 231 6.73 -17.95 10.93
C LEU A 231 6.17 -17.00 12.00
N TRP A 232 6.01 -17.46 13.25
CA TRP A 232 5.48 -16.60 14.33
C TRP A 232 6.44 -15.49 14.76
N ILE A 233 7.71 -15.53 14.30
CA ILE A 233 8.62 -14.40 14.43
C ILE A 233 8.07 -13.14 13.74
N PHE A 234 7.32 -13.27 12.64
CA PHE A 234 6.79 -12.13 11.90
C PHE A 234 5.73 -11.37 12.72
N PRO A 235 4.65 -12.00 13.24
CA PRO A 235 3.74 -11.36 14.18
C PRO A 235 4.42 -10.72 15.39
N LEU A 236 5.42 -11.41 15.97
CA LEU A 236 6.17 -10.87 17.10
C LEU A 236 6.96 -9.61 16.71
N LEU A 237 7.69 -9.65 15.59
CA LEU A 237 8.43 -8.50 15.06
C LEU A 237 7.48 -7.34 14.74
N THR A 238 6.31 -7.62 14.18
CA THR A 238 5.28 -6.60 13.92
C THR A 238 4.82 -5.95 15.23
N ALA A 239 4.52 -6.75 16.26
CA ALA A 239 4.11 -6.23 17.58
C ALA A 239 5.22 -5.38 18.23
N LEU A 240 6.48 -5.83 18.17
CA LEU A 240 7.63 -5.10 18.69
C LEU A 240 7.86 -3.79 17.94
N THR A 241 7.77 -3.82 16.60
CA THR A 241 7.94 -2.65 15.75
C THR A 241 6.82 -1.64 16.02
N MET A 242 5.58 -2.10 16.15
CA MET A 242 4.42 -1.28 16.49
C MET A 242 4.56 -0.62 17.85
N PHE A 243 4.99 -1.37 18.87
CA PHE A 243 5.31 -0.82 20.18
C PHE A 243 6.43 0.22 20.09
N GLY A 244 7.46 -0.04 19.27
CA GLY A 244 8.55 0.90 19.00
C GLY A 244 8.07 2.21 18.37
N VAL A 245 7.18 2.14 17.38
CA VAL A 245 6.55 3.31 16.73
C VAL A 245 5.71 4.07 17.75
N TRP A 246 4.84 3.39 18.49
CA TRP A 246 4.00 4.01 19.53
C TRP A 246 4.84 4.76 20.57
N ARG A 247 5.87 4.10 21.11
CA ARG A 247 6.79 4.70 22.08
C ARG A 247 7.55 5.89 21.48
N SER A 248 7.93 5.82 20.21
CA SER A 248 8.63 6.91 19.52
C SER A 248 7.73 8.12 19.30
N ILE A 249 6.46 7.92 18.95
CA ILE A 249 5.43 8.97 18.85
C ILE A 249 5.22 9.63 20.22
N ARG A 250 5.03 8.83 21.28
CA ARG A 250 4.83 9.33 22.65
C ARG A 250 6.03 10.11 23.19
N ARG A 251 7.25 9.71 22.79
CA ARG A 251 8.50 10.40 23.14
C ARG A 251 8.87 11.54 22.18
N ARG A 252 8.00 11.88 21.22
CA ARG A 252 8.22 12.96 20.25
C ARG A 252 9.53 12.81 19.46
N ARG A 253 9.92 11.57 19.14
CA ARG A 253 11.04 11.33 18.23
C ARG A 253 10.59 11.62 16.80
N GLU A 254 11.43 12.26 15.99
CA GLU A 254 11.00 12.75 14.67
C GLU A 254 11.16 11.70 13.57
N ALA A 255 12.34 11.08 13.43
CA ALA A 255 12.61 10.12 12.34
C ALA A 255 12.08 8.70 12.60
N LEU A 256 12.14 8.25 13.86
CA LEU A 256 11.83 6.87 14.21
C LEU A 256 10.38 6.44 13.96
N PRO A 257 9.34 7.28 14.16
CA PRO A 257 7.98 6.93 13.78
C PRO A 257 7.84 6.61 12.29
N PHE A 258 8.50 7.38 11.42
CA PHE A 258 8.44 7.18 9.98
C PHE A 258 9.16 5.88 9.55
N VAL A 259 10.41 5.70 9.98
CA VAL A 259 11.19 4.49 9.69
C VAL A 259 10.51 3.24 10.25
N GLY A 260 9.97 3.32 11.47
CA GLY A 260 9.24 2.20 12.06
C GLY A 260 7.92 1.90 11.34
N SER A 261 7.22 2.91 10.83
CA SER A 261 6.01 2.71 10.00
C SER A 261 6.35 2.06 8.65
N MET A 262 7.45 2.47 8.02
CA MET A 262 7.99 1.79 6.83
C MET A 262 8.34 0.32 7.11
N ALA A 263 8.95 0.04 8.26
CA ALA A 263 9.24 -1.34 8.68
C ALA A 263 7.96 -2.16 8.91
N LEU A 264 6.90 -1.59 9.47
CA LEU A 264 5.59 -2.26 9.59
C LEU A 264 5.03 -2.64 8.22
N PHE A 265 5.10 -1.74 7.24
CA PHE A 265 4.69 -2.03 5.86
C PHE A 265 5.55 -3.13 5.22
N GLY A 266 6.86 -3.12 5.45
CA GLY A 266 7.77 -4.19 5.02
C GLY A 266 7.43 -5.55 5.62
N LEU A 267 7.10 -5.60 6.91
CA LEU A 267 6.66 -6.83 7.57
C LEU A 267 5.34 -7.34 7.02
N PHE A 268 4.39 -6.44 6.74
CA PHE A 268 3.11 -6.81 6.13
C PHE A 268 3.30 -7.34 4.71
N TYR A 269 4.12 -6.65 3.91
CA TYR A 269 4.46 -7.07 2.54
C TYR A 269 5.14 -8.44 2.53
N ALA A 270 6.13 -8.66 3.39
CA ALA A 270 6.78 -9.96 3.57
C ALA A 270 5.77 -11.06 3.97
N GLY A 271 4.82 -10.73 4.86
CA GLY A 271 3.73 -11.62 5.25
C GLY A 271 2.86 -12.06 4.07
N ILE A 272 2.54 -11.15 3.14
CA ILE A 272 1.81 -11.48 1.91
C ILE A 272 2.64 -12.40 1.02
N LEU A 273 3.92 -12.06 0.78
CA LEU A 273 4.80 -12.89 -0.05
C LEU A 273 4.94 -14.31 0.50
N ILE A 274 5.16 -14.46 1.81
CA ILE A 274 5.20 -15.76 2.48
C ILE A 274 3.86 -16.49 2.33
N SER A 275 2.75 -15.77 2.51
CA SER A 275 1.41 -16.36 2.43
C SER A 275 1.08 -16.89 1.04
N MET A 276 1.56 -16.24 -0.02
CA MET A 276 1.21 -16.58 -1.40
C MET A 276 2.26 -17.43 -2.10
N TRP A 277 3.52 -17.42 -1.67
CA TRP A 277 4.58 -18.19 -2.29
C TRP A 277 4.22 -19.68 -2.48
N PRO A 278 4.53 -20.32 -3.63
CA PRO A 278 5.10 -19.78 -4.86
C PRO A 278 4.05 -19.29 -5.89
N LEU A 279 2.81 -19.05 -5.47
CA LEU A 279 1.71 -18.72 -6.37
C LEU A 279 1.84 -17.30 -6.92
N ALA A 280 1.80 -17.23 -8.23
CA ALA A 280 1.81 -15.98 -8.97
C ALA A 280 0.39 -15.56 -9.37
N VAL A 281 -0.48 -16.51 -9.69
CA VAL A 281 -1.93 -16.34 -9.85
C VAL A 281 -2.63 -17.38 -8.97
N PRO A 282 -3.02 -17.04 -7.73
CA PRO A 282 -3.70 -17.98 -6.87
C PRO A 282 -5.08 -18.39 -7.43
N PRO A 283 -5.49 -19.67 -7.30
CA PRO A 283 -4.76 -20.76 -6.65
C PRO A 283 -3.87 -21.60 -7.58
N ASP A 284 -3.94 -21.39 -8.90
CA ASP A 284 -3.54 -22.43 -9.86
C ASP A 284 -2.16 -22.24 -10.52
N PHE A 285 -1.64 -21.01 -10.64
CA PHE A 285 -0.38 -20.75 -11.36
C PHE A 285 0.73 -20.24 -10.45
N THR A 286 1.92 -20.81 -10.63
CA THR A 286 3.16 -20.42 -9.99
C THR A 286 3.96 -19.46 -10.87
N PHE A 287 5.09 -18.95 -10.35
CA PHE A 287 5.97 -18.09 -11.14
C PHE A 287 6.72 -18.82 -12.28
N TRP A 288 6.69 -20.16 -12.33
CA TRP A 288 7.39 -20.96 -13.33
C TRP A 288 6.48 -21.51 -14.46
N ASP A 289 5.17 -21.17 -14.44
CA ASP A 289 4.18 -21.59 -15.45
C ASP A 289 4.10 -20.66 -16.67
#